data_AF-A0A3M0ZKB3-F1
#
_entry.id   AF-A0A3M0ZKB3-F1
#
_cell.length_a   1.000
_cell.length_b   1.000
_cell.length_c   1.000
_cell.angle_alpha   90.00
_cell.angle_beta   90.00
_cell.angle_gamma   90.00
#
_symmetry.space_group_name_H-M   'P 1'
#
loop_
_entity.id
_entity.type
_entity.pdbx_description
1 polymer ?
#
loop_
_entity_poly.entity_id
_entity_poly.type
_entity_poly.pdbx_seq_one_letter_code
_entity_poly.pdbx_strand_id
1 'polypeptide(L)'
;MRRIYQLGLLVWMFCFIVPVPKGLAGRFNDPEFKKQWQMTGNVGLDASTLCDGNATLRLGVGARAVWKIRKEDGSGRVVIRVKENGVKPANPKKRRVGPRWGIMQSDGRVLVVGVLYAPYLGNGDTYPVIDSDQKSWFTLQYVGEKRRPEWTEWTFLFDPEKGVSLLRNGRKVKRFNWDKTRIRGFCGVVLFGDTQKEPEHTLWVAEVKAETGPPMKVKPKGPQKGAASSAKLPDKDPAPAQRVELKPELATVHPRLLFTREDIAKMKRFIETPVGKVALENLTRYARGAAPPKGTPRFLRDATDGQRSGLWHCPSLGLHYLLTGDAKSKQRALAYLDLLMKLPHWETSRELDCGMSSANVAIGAALLYDWLYDELSPDFRSKFRDKLLTMARRQYYFGHLNRLKTNGYWQGDPLNNHRWHRNAGMVLCVLAAADPNKTDDDWILSKTKEELDYVARWLPPDGSSHEGPSYLIFGLAHLTLGMQAADHCLGTTYLE
;
A
#
# COMPACT_ATOMS: atom_id res chain seq x y z
N MET A 1 0.51 82.30 -19.09
CA MET A 1 1.55 82.43 -20.14
C MET A 1 2.77 81.62 -19.73
N ARG A 2 3.28 80.77 -20.64
CA ARG A 2 4.65 80.17 -20.68
C ARG A 2 5.09 79.11 -19.64
N ARG A 3 4.96 77.85 -20.05
CA ARG A 3 6.02 76.84 -20.32
C ARG A 3 7.36 76.81 -19.51
N ILE A 4 7.60 75.64 -18.90
CA ILE A 4 8.78 74.72 -18.87
C ILE A 4 10.04 75.10 -18.03
N TYR A 5 10.45 74.24 -17.07
CA TYR A 5 11.64 73.36 -17.05
C TYR A 5 12.06 72.94 -15.62
N GLN A 6 12.15 71.61 -15.40
CA GLN A 6 13.11 70.85 -14.54
C GLN A 6 13.16 71.15 -13.02
N LEU A 7 13.46 70.23 -12.08
CA LEU A 7 14.32 69.05 -12.07
C LEU A 7 14.03 68.20 -10.79
N GLY A 8 14.25 66.87 -10.82
CA GLY A 8 14.68 66.09 -9.64
C GLY A 8 13.71 65.08 -9.00
N LEU A 9 13.46 63.94 -9.67
CA LEU A 9 13.13 62.68 -8.97
C LEU A 9 14.27 61.68 -9.25
N LEU A 10 15.11 61.44 -8.24
CA LEU A 10 16.09 60.35 -8.24
C LEU A 10 15.35 59.06 -7.88
N VAL A 11 15.01 58.23 -8.87
CA VAL A 11 14.62 56.83 -8.64
C VAL A 11 15.79 55.96 -9.08
N TRP A 12 16.44 55.35 -8.09
CA TRP A 12 17.42 54.30 -8.30
C TRP A 12 16.77 53.11 -8.98
N MET A 13 17.03 52.94 -10.28
CA MET A 13 16.65 51.75 -11.03
C MET A 13 17.77 50.71 -10.86
N PHE A 14 17.64 49.83 -9.86
CA PHE A 14 18.41 48.59 -9.83
C PHE A 14 17.92 47.71 -11.00
N CYS A 15 18.60 47.79 -12.14
CA CYS A 15 18.54 46.76 -13.16
C CYS A 15 19.07 45.46 -12.55
N PHE A 16 18.16 44.59 -12.08
CA PHE A 16 18.49 43.18 -11.92
C PHE A 16 18.82 42.63 -13.30
N ILE A 17 20.11 42.49 -13.59
CA ILE A 17 20.60 41.64 -14.66
C ILE A 17 20.13 40.23 -14.32
N VAL A 18 19.02 39.80 -14.93
CA VAL A 18 18.64 38.38 -14.92
C VAL A 18 19.71 37.67 -15.75
N PRO A 19 20.50 36.76 -15.17
CA PRO A 19 21.52 36.05 -15.94
C PRO A 19 20.83 35.24 -17.03
N VAL A 20 21.20 35.50 -18.28
CA VAL A 20 20.80 34.72 -19.45
C VAL A 20 21.18 33.25 -19.18
N PRO A 21 20.26 32.28 -19.34
CA PRO A 21 20.58 30.87 -19.16
C PRO A 21 21.75 30.47 -20.06
N LYS A 22 22.83 29.93 -19.49
CA LYS A 22 23.85 29.24 -20.29
C LYS A 22 23.21 27.96 -20.83
N GLY A 23 22.78 27.99 -22.09
CA GLY A 23 22.39 26.80 -22.83
C GLY A 23 23.62 25.97 -23.14
N LEU A 24 23.67 24.73 -22.64
CA LEU A 24 24.69 23.75 -22.96
C LEU A 24 24.02 22.63 -23.74
N ALA A 25 24.40 22.44 -24.99
CA ALA A 25 23.86 21.40 -25.85
C ALA A 25 24.99 20.69 -26.58
N GLY A 26 24.85 19.39 -26.82
CA GLY A 26 25.81 18.68 -27.65
C GLY A 26 25.40 17.25 -27.97
N ARG A 27 26.13 16.70 -28.95
CA ARG A 27 26.03 15.32 -29.42
C ARG A 27 27.33 14.60 -29.11
N PHE A 28 27.27 13.29 -28.90
CA PHE A 28 28.45 12.53 -28.42
C PHE A 28 29.53 12.30 -29.48
N ASN A 29 29.24 12.57 -30.75
CA ASN A 29 30.24 12.57 -31.81
C ASN A 29 31.09 13.85 -31.83
N ASP A 30 30.71 14.89 -31.07
CA ASP A 30 31.59 16.02 -30.77
C ASP A 30 32.56 15.64 -29.62
N PRO A 31 33.87 15.57 -29.87
CA PRO A 31 34.87 15.22 -28.85
C PRO A 31 34.86 16.17 -27.65
N GLU A 32 34.61 17.47 -27.85
CA GLU A 32 34.61 18.46 -26.77
C GLU A 32 33.38 18.30 -25.87
N PHE A 33 32.22 18.00 -26.45
CA PHE A 33 31.05 17.63 -25.67
C PHE A 33 31.27 16.33 -24.90
N LYS A 34 31.84 15.31 -25.54
CA LYS A 34 32.11 14.00 -24.92
C LYS A 34 33.06 14.11 -23.72
N LYS A 35 34.09 14.96 -23.79
CA LYS A 35 35.05 15.21 -22.68
C LYS A 35 34.39 15.71 -21.39
N GLN A 36 33.19 16.29 -21.46
CA GLN A 36 32.46 16.78 -20.29
C GLN A 36 31.82 15.65 -19.45
N TRP A 37 31.78 14.43 -19.98
CA TRP A 37 31.13 13.28 -19.35
C TRP A 37 32.13 12.38 -18.64
N GLN A 38 31.81 12.00 -17.42
CA GLN A 38 32.49 10.94 -16.69
C GLN A 38 31.81 9.61 -17.03
N MET A 39 32.51 8.76 -17.78
CA MET A 39 31.98 7.48 -18.29
C MET A 39 32.70 6.30 -17.66
N THR A 40 31.96 5.29 -17.21
CA THR A 40 32.49 4.03 -16.66
C THR A 40 31.71 2.83 -17.18
N GLY A 41 32.37 1.68 -17.25
CA GLY A 41 31.78 0.44 -17.77
C GLY A 41 31.65 0.43 -19.29
N ASN A 42 30.65 -0.30 -19.80
CA ASN A 42 30.46 -0.55 -21.23
C ASN A 42 29.80 0.63 -21.96
N VAL A 43 30.55 1.72 -22.13
CA VAL A 43 30.12 2.95 -22.82
C VAL A 43 30.96 3.16 -24.08
N GLY A 44 30.33 3.44 -25.22
CA GLY A 44 31.04 3.68 -26.47
C GLY A 44 30.19 4.42 -27.50
N LEU A 45 30.83 4.95 -28.55
CA LEU A 45 30.09 5.42 -29.72
C LEU A 45 29.68 4.23 -30.58
N ASP A 46 28.45 4.29 -31.09
CA ASP A 46 27.89 3.27 -31.96
C ASP A 46 27.43 3.91 -33.27
N ALA A 47 28.14 3.59 -34.34
CA ALA A 47 27.84 4.06 -35.69
C ALA A 47 26.78 3.20 -36.41
N SER A 48 26.40 2.04 -35.85
CA SER A 48 25.32 1.20 -36.38
C SER A 48 23.93 1.72 -36.01
N THR A 49 23.84 2.49 -34.90
CA THR A 49 22.59 3.12 -34.45
C THR A 49 22.70 4.63 -34.57
N LEU A 50 22.26 5.16 -35.71
CA LEU A 50 22.33 6.58 -36.02
C LEU A 50 21.09 7.35 -35.53
N CYS A 51 21.28 8.64 -35.24
CA CYS A 51 20.20 9.61 -35.04
C CYS A 51 20.50 10.87 -35.85
N ASP A 52 19.61 11.22 -36.78
CA ASP A 52 19.82 12.29 -37.77
C ASP A 52 21.22 12.20 -38.42
N GLY A 53 21.62 11.00 -38.87
CA GLY A 53 22.91 10.75 -39.52
C GLY A 53 24.16 10.71 -38.62
N ASN A 54 24.01 10.89 -37.30
CA ASN A 54 25.15 10.94 -36.37
C ASN A 54 25.24 9.67 -35.51
N ALA A 55 26.47 9.22 -35.21
CA ALA A 55 26.73 8.15 -34.26
C ALA A 55 26.24 8.52 -32.85
N THR A 56 25.79 7.53 -32.10
CA THR A 56 25.14 7.75 -30.79
C THR A 56 25.92 7.11 -29.65
N LEU A 57 25.73 7.60 -28.42
CA LEU A 57 26.34 6.98 -27.26
C LEU A 57 25.59 5.72 -26.88
N ARG A 58 26.25 4.57 -26.98
CA ARG A 58 25.76 3.27 -26.51
C ARG A 58 26.13 3.06 -25.04
N LEU A 59 25.15 2.67 -24.25
CA LEU A 59 25.30 2.18 -22.88
C LEU A 59 24.86 0.72 -22.81
N GLY A 60 25.84 -0.18 -22.67
CA GLY A 60 25.62 -1.61 -22.44
C GLY A 60 25.53 -1.95 -20.95
N VAL A 61 25.63 -3.23 -20.63
CA VAL A 61 25.53 -3.74 -19.24
C VAL A 61 26.60 -3.12 -18.34
N GLY A 62 26.18 -2.65 -17.16
CA GLY A 62 27.04 -2.03 -16.15
C GLY A 62 27.54 -0.63 -16.50
N ALA A 63 27.13 -0.08 -17.63
CA ALA A 63 27.54 1.24 -18.09
C ALA A 63 26.97 2.37 -17.22
N ARG A 64 27.75 3.43 -17.05
CA ARG A 64 27.33 4.68 -16.41
C ARG A 64 27.99 5.85 -17.10
N ALA A 65 27.23 6.92 -17.33
CA ALA A 65 27.76 8.20 -17.79
C ALA A 65 27.13 9.35 -17.00
N VAL A 66 27.95 10.29 -16.54
CA VAL A 66 27.52 11.45 -15.74
C VAL A 66 28.09 12.73 -16.33
N TRP A 67 27.23 13.73 -16.53
CA TRP A 67 27.63 15.09 -16.87
C TRP A 67 27.27 16.03 -15.73
N LYS A 68 28.28 16.57 -15.04
CA LYS A 68 28.09 17.59 -14.00
C LYS A 68 28.02 18.95 -14.65
N ILE A 69 26.88 19.63 -14.51
CA ILE A 69 26.60 20.92 -15.16
C ILE A 69 26.87 22.08 -14.20
N ARG A 70 26.59 21.89 -12.92
CA ARG A 70 26.82 22.89 -11.87
C ARG A 70 27.12 22.23 -10.52
N LYS A 71 27.58 23.02 -9.56
CA LYS A 71 27.91 22.53 -8.20
C LYS A 71 26.67 22.30 -7.34
N GLU A 72 25.69 23.20 -7.42
CA GLU A 72 24.50 23.22 -6.57
C GLU A 72 23.24 22.79 -7.32
N ASP A 73 22.25 22.29 -6.58
CA ASP A 73 20.93 21.96 -7.12
C ASP A 73 20.15 23.24 -7.45
N GLY A 74 19.50 23.29 -8.61
CA GLY A 74 18.63 24.42 -8.96
C GLY A 74 17.57 24.08 -10.00
N SER A 75 16.95 25.12 -10.55
CA SER A 75 15.95 25.04 -11.62
C SER A 75 16.60 24.99 -13.01
N GLY A 76 15.78 24.85 -14.05
CA GLY A 76 16.23 24.78 -15.44
C GLY A 76 15.52 23.71 -16.26
N ARG A 77 16.11 23.36 -17.40
CA ARG A 77 15.54 22.41 -18.35
C ARG A 77 16.62 21.42 -18.80
N VAL A 78 16.29 20.14 -18.82
CA VAL A 78 17.14 19.09 -19.40
C VAL A 78 16.35 18.33 -20.44
N VAL A 79 16.91 18.17 -21.64
CA VAL A 79 16.33 17.38 -22.74
C VAL A 79 17.29 16.25 -23.06
N ILE A 80 16.78 15.02 -23.14
CA ILE A 80 17.56 13.83 -23.45
C ILE A 80 16.83 13.06 -24.56
N ARG A 81 17.50 12.86 -25.70
CA ARG A 81 16.97 12.05 -26.81
C ARG A 81 17.57 10.65 -26.76
N VAL A 82 16.73 9.65 -26.51
CA VAL A 82 17.13 8.27 -26.23
C VAL A 82 16.39 7.25 -27.09
N LYS A 83 16.99 6.08 -27.26
CA LYS A 83 16.39 4.88 -27.84
C LYS A 83 16.81 3.66 -27.00
N GLU A 84 15.92 2.69 -26.85
CA GLU A 84 16.22 1.40 -26.22
C GLU A 84 15.77 0.26 -27.14
N ASN A 85 16.41 -0.91 -27.04
CA ASN A 85 16.20 -2.01 -27.99
C ASN A 85 14.89 -2.80 -27.81
N GLY A 86 14.02 -2.42 -26.85
CA GLY A 86 12.72 -3.04 -26.64
C GLY A 86 12.77 -4.41 -25.98
N VAL A 87 13.96 -4.91 -25.64
CA VAL A 87 14.16 -6.24 -25.07
C VAL A 87 13.38 -6.42 -23.78
N LYS A 88 12.83 -7.63 -23.60
CA LYS A 88 12.17 -8.08 -22.38
C LYS A 88 12.85 -9.36 -21.86
N PRO A 89 13.03 -9.50 -20.53
CA PRO A 89 13.52 -10.74 -19.95
C PRO A 89 12.48 -11.85 -20.13
N ALA A 90 12.94 -13.11 -20.12
CA ALA A 90 12.09 -14.29 -20.20
C ALA A 90 10.99 -14.31 -19.12
N ASN A 91 11.29 -13.78 -17.93
CA ASN A 91 10.30 -13.60 -16.87
C ASN A 91 10.19 -12.12 -16.44
N PRO A 92 9.26 -11.34 -17.02
CA PRO A 92 9.09 -9.92 -16.70
C PRO A 92 8.46 -9.66 -15.32
N LYS A 93 8.02 -10.70 -14.60
CA LYS A 93 7.58 -10.59 -13.20
C LYS A 93 8.76 -10.68 -12.22
N LYS A 94 9.94 -11.16 -12.62
CA LYS A 94 11.14 -11.17 -11.77
C LYS A 94 11.70 -9.76 -11.66
N ARG A 95 12.09 -9.36 -10.44
CA ARG A 95 12.70 -8.03 -10.22
C ARG A 95 13.99 -7.87 -11.04
N ARG A 96 14.04 -6.82 -11.86
CA ARG A 96 15.22 -6.44 -12.65
C ARG A 96 15.25 -4.94 -12.91
N VAL A 97 16.45 -4.37 -12.95
CA VAL A 97 16.71 -2.97 -13.24
C VAL A 97 17.42 -2.86 -14.58
N GLY A 98 16.71 -2.37 -15.58
CA GLY A 98 17.24 -2.12 -16.92
C GLY A 98 17.87 -0.72 -17.06
N PRO A 99 18.07 -0.28 -18.31
CA PRO A 99 18.63 1.04 -18.60
C PRO A 99 17.72 2.16 -18.12
N ARG A 100 18.33 3.29 -17.77
CA ARG A 100 17.65 4.45 -17.19
C ARG A 100 18.45 5.73 -17.39
N TRP A 101 17.75 6.85 -17.55
CA TRP A 101 18.34 8.15 -17.86
C TRP A 101 17.56 9.27 -17.16
N GLY A 102 18.24 10.36 -16.84
CA GLY A 102 17.60 11.54 -16.26
C GLY A 102 18.59 12.45 -15.58
N ILE A 103 18.18 13.01 -14.44
CA ILE A 103 18.94 14.03 -13.73
C ILE A 103 19.52 13.53 -12.42
N MET A 104 20.51 14.24 -11.91
CA MET A 104 21.20 13.96 -10.65
C MET A 104 21.24 15.22 -9.78
N GLN A 105 21.06 15.04 -8.48
CA GLN A 105 21.25 16.03 -7.44
C GLN A 105 22.66 16.00 -6.85
N SER A 106 23.06 17.07 -6.17
CA SER A 106 24.36 17.18 -5.50
C SER A 106 24.56 16.14 -4.40
N ASP A 107 23.48 15.64 -3.78
CA ASP A 107 23.50 14.55 -2.79
C ASP A 107 23.55 13.15 -3.42
N GLY A 108 23.65 13.07 -4.74
CA GLY A 108 23.68 11.82 -5.50
C GLY A 108 22.31 11.18 -5.73
N ARG A 109 21.21 11.75 -5.22
CA ARG A 109 19.86 11.29 -5.58
C ARG A 109 19.59 11.55 -7.07
N VAL A 110 18.82 10.68 -7.71
CA VAL A 110 18.49 10.78 -9.13
C VAL A 110 16.99 10.73 -9.36
N LEU A 111 16.54 11.47 -10.38
CA LEU A 111 15.22 11.30 -10.98
C LEU A 111 15.42 10.78 -12.40
N VAL A 112 15.07 9.52 -12.62
CA VAL A 112 15.32 8.86 -13.91
C VAL A 112 14.05 8.25 -14.47
N VAL A 113 13.93 8.29 -15.78
CA VAL A 113 13.03 7.42 -16.53
C VAL A 113 13.81 6.15 -16.84
N GLY A 114 13.19 4.99 -16.73
CA GLY A 114 13.93 3.75 -16.95
C GLY A 114 13.05 2.54 -17.21
N VAL A 115 13.70 1.41 -17.45
CA VAL A 115 13.03 0.13 -17.64
C VAL A 115 13.20 -0.72 -16.39
N LEU A 116 12.11 -1.08 -15.73
CA LEU A 116 12.13 -2.00 -14.58
C LEU A 116 11.11 -3.11 -14.77
N TYR A 117 11.43 -4.25 -14.20
CA TYR A 117 10.59 -5.44 -14.15
C TYR A 117 10.32 -5.77 -12.69
N ALA A 118 9.07 -6.09 -12.34
CA ALA A 118 8.63 -6.52 -11.02
C ALA A 118 7.21 -7.13 -11.13
N PRO A 119 6.74 -7.94 -10.16
CA PRO A 119 5.45 -8.61 -10.26
C PRO A 119 4.24 -7.66 -10.44
N TYR A 120 4.37 -6.43 -9.96
CA TYR A 120 3.33 -5.39 -9.98
C TYR A 120 3.50 -4.37 -11.11
N LEU A 121 4.51 -4.52 -11.96
CA LEU A 121 4.74 -3.65 -13.11
C LEU A 121 4.30 -4.40 -14.38
N GLY A 122 3.33 -3.85 -15.12
CA GLY A 122 2.66 -4.49 -16.27
C GLY A 122 3.61 -4.98 -17.36
N ASN A 123 4.19 -6.17 -17.13
CA ASN A 123 5.12 -6.95 -17.95
C ASN A 123 6.27 -6.15 -18.62
N GLY A 124 6.62 -4.99 -18.06
CA GLY A 124 7.60 -4.08 -18.63
C GLY A 124 7.14 -3.41 -19.92
N ASP A 125 5.85 -3.14 -20.12
CA ASP A 125 5.33 -2.48 -21.33
C ASP A 125 5.40 -0.94 -21.31
N THR A 126 5.69 -0.37 -20.15
CA THR A 126 5.67 1.07 -19.92
C THR A 126 6.86 1.53 -19.10
N TYR A 127 7.26 2.79 -19.28
CA TYR A 127 8.28 3.42 -18.46
C TYR A 127 7.73 3.79 -17.07
N PRO A 128 8.38 3.37 -15.98
CA PRO A 128 8.32 4.06 -14.69
C PRO A 128 9.21 5.30 -14.65
N VAL A 129 8.89 6.21 -13.72
CA VAL A 129 9.79 7.27 -13.27
C VAL A 129 10.27 6.93 -11.86
N ILE A 130 11.58 6.95 -11.63
CA ILE A 130 12.23 6.49 -10.40
C ILE A 130 12.91 7.66 -9.69
N ASP A 131 12.59 7.82 -8.41
CA ASP A 131 13.34 8.65 -7.46
C ASP A 131 14.19 7.70 -6.60
N SER A 132 15.52 7.82 -6.68
CA SER A 132 16.42 6.87 -6.04
C SER A 132 17.65 7.53 -5.46
N ASP A 133 18.06 7.08 -4.27
CA ASP A 133 19.39 7.30 -3.70
C ASP A 133 20.45 6.35 -4.30
N GLN A 134 20.09 5.65 -5.38
CA GLN A 134 20.87 4.63 -6.09
C GLN A 134 21.11 3.33 -5.30
N LYS A 135 20.58 3.20 -4.07
CA LYS A 135 20.60 1.95 -3.30
C LYS A 135 19.39 1.07 -3.60
N SER A 136 18.24 1.69 -3.90
CA SER A 136 17.01 1.00 -4.30
C SER A 136 16.33 1.70 -5.48
N TRP A 137 15.94 0.93 -6.49
CA TRP A 137 15.32 1.44 -7.73
C TRP A 137 13.80 1.28 -7.77
N PHE A 138 13.20 0.69 -6.72
CA PHE A 138 11.78 0.33 -6.72
C PHE A 138 10.89 1.36 -6.00
N THR A 139 11.43 2.55 -5.68
CA THR A 139 10.63 3.73 -5.34
C THR A 139 10.31 4.47 -6.63
N LEU A 140 9.17 4.15 -7.22
CA LEU A 140 8.80 4.60 -8.56
C LEU A 140 7.37 5.10 -8.65
N GLN A 141 7.09 5.85 -9.70
CA GLN A 141 5.75 6.23 -10.12
C GLN A 141 5.45 5.57 -11.46
N TYR A 142 4.32 4.87 -11.54
CA TYR A 142 3.82 4.33 -12.79
C TYR A 142 3.21 5.46 -13.62
N VAL A 143 3.86 5.81 -14.74
CA VAL A 143 3.42 6.94 -15.56
C VAL A 143 2.63 6.55 -16.81
N GLY A 144 2.51 5.24 -17.12
CA GLY A 144 1.69 4.74 -18.22
C GLY A 144 2.23 5.03 -19.63
N GLU A 145 3.49 5.47 -19.73
CA GLU A 145 4.14 5.81 -20.98
C GLU A 145 4.65 4.54 -21.68
N LYS A 146 4.01 4.12 -22.77
CA LYS A 146 4.35 2.86 -23.47
C LYS A 146 5.77 2.86 -24.03
N ARG A 147 6.46 1.73 -23.88
CA ARG A 147 7.78 1.49 -24.46
C ARG A 147 7.67 1.19 -25.95
N ARG A 148 8.56 1.77 -26.75
CA ARG A 148 8.70 1.53 -28.18
C ARG A 148 10.19 1.65 -28.52
N PRO A 149 10.75 0.78 -29.39
CA PRO A 149 12.16 0.83 -29.77
C PRO A 149 12.44 1.93 -30.80
N GLU A 150 12.00 3.15 -30.50
CA GLU A 150 12.09 4.34 -31.33
C GLU A 150 12.84 5.46 -30.60
N TRP A 151 13.30 6.46 -31.34
CA TRP A 151 13.88 7.66 -30.74
C TRP A 151 12.79 8.46 -30.02
N THR A 152 13.00 8.71 -28.74
CA THR A 152 12.10 9.51 -27.92
C THR A 152 12.85 10.62 -27.21
N GLU A 153 12.22 11.78 -27.15
CA GLU A 153 12.72 12.90 -26.38
C GLU A 153 12.06 12.93 -25.01
N TRP A 154 12.87 13.03 -23.96
CA TRP A 154 12.42 13.27 -22.60
C TRP A 154 12.91 14.63 -22.12
N THR A 155 11.99 15.49 -21.71
CA THR A 155 12.30 16.77 -21.09
C THR A 155 11.98 16.72 -19.60
N PHE A 156 12.96 17.08 -18.79
CA PHE A 156 12.83 17.35 -17.35
C PHE A 156 12.79 18.87 -17.18
N LEU A 157 11.62 19.40 -16.83
CA LEU A 157 11.41 20.82 -16.65
C LEU A 157 11.32 21.14 -15.15
N PHE A 158 12.29 21.90 -14.65
CA PHE A 158 12.34 22.42 -13.29
C PHE A 158 11.95 23.88 -13.30
N ASP A 159 10.70 24.17 -12.99
CA ASP A 159 10.20 25.53 -12.80
C ASP A 159 10.51 25.95 -11.35
N PRO A 160 11.17 27.10 -11.13
CA PRO A 160 11.61 27.52 -9.79
C PRO A 160 10.45 27.74 -8.81
N GLU A 161 9.25 28.05 -9.30
CA GLU A 161 8.06 28.33 -8.48
C GLU A 161 7.06 27.16 -8.49
N LYS A 162 6.99 26.40 -9.59
CA LYS A 162 5.94 25.37 -9.79
C LYS A 162 6.43 23.94 -9.58
N GLY A 163 7.74 23.73 -9.47
CA GLY A 163 8.30 22.39 -9.28
C GLY A 163 8.68 21.68 -10.57
N VAL A 164 8.65 20.35 -10.54
CA VAL A 164 9.13 19.52 -11.66
C VAL A 164 7.99 18.95 -12.48
N SER A 165 8.13 19.02 -13.80
CA SER A 165 7.28 18.29 -14.75
C SER A 165 8.12 17.53 -15.78
N LEU A 166 7.55 16.45 -16.30
CA LEU A 166 8.16 15.64 -17.34
C LEU A 166 7.35 15.76 -18.62
N LEU A 167 8.06 15.86 -19.75
CA LEU A 167 7.46 15.80 -21.07
C LEU A 167 8.12 14.68 -21.87
N ARG A 168 7.34 14.00 -22.69
CA ARG A 168 7.79 13.02 -23.67
C ARG A 168 7.35 13.47 -25.05
N ASN A 169 8.29 13.66 -25.97
CA ASN A 169 8.04 14.21 -27.31
C ASN A 169 7.18 15.49 -27.23
N GLY A 170 7.53 16.42 -26.34
CA GLY A 170 6.79 17.66 -26.09
C GLY A 170 5.45 17.51 -25.32
N ARG A 171 4.95 16.30 -25.07
CA ARG A 171 3.70 16.07 -24.33
C ARG A 171 3.95 15.87 -22.83
N LYS A 172 3.22 16.60 -21.98
CA LYS A 172 3.27 16.41 -20.52
C LYS A 172 2.88 14.99 -20.09
N VAL A 173 3.71 14.38 -19.26
CA VAL A 173 3.48 13.07 -18.63
C VAL A 173 2.53 13.24 -17.44
N LYS A 174 1.23 13.09 -17.69
CA LYS A 174 0.15 13.46 -16.74
C LYS A 174 0.21 12.73 -15.39
N ARG A 175 0.70 11.49 -15.37
CA ARG A 175 0.71 10.63 -14.17
C ARG A 175 1.93 10.84 -13.26
N PHE A 176 2.89 11.67 -13.67
CA PHE A 176 4.01 12.04 -12.83
C PHE A 176 3.61 13.12 -11.81
N ASN A 177 3.93 12.91 -10.54
CA ASN A 177 3.71 13.88 -9.48
C ASN A 177 5.03 14.15 -8.73
N TRP A 178 5.57 15.36 -8.91
CA TRP A 178 6.81 15.80 -8.26
C TRP A 178 6.73 15.81 -6.73
N ASP A 179 5.56 16.12 -6.14
CA ASP A 179 5.38 16.17 -4.69
C ASP A 179 5.64 14.81 -4.03
N LYS A 180 5.52 13.70 -4.76
CA LYS A 180 5.81 12.35 -4.26
C LYS A 180 7.30 11.98 -4.32
N THR A 181 8.15 12.90 -4.75
CA THR A 181 9.61 12.71 -4.87
C THR A 181 10.36 13.48 -3.79
N ARG A 182 11.66 13.27 -3.68
CA ARG A 182 12.60 14.01 -2.84
C ARG A 182 13.52 14.91 -3.68
N ILE A 183 13.15 15.15 -4.93
CA ILE A 183 13.93 15.86 -5.93
C ILE A 183 13.80 17.37 -5.74
N ARG A 184 14.87 18.05 -5.35
CA ARG A 184 14.82 19.49 -5.00
C ARG A 184 15.39 20.41 -6.07
N GLY A 185 15.93 19.84 -7.14
CA GLY A 185 16.65 20.53 -8.20
C GLY A 185 17.52 19.51 -8.94
N PHE A 186 18.42 19.98 -9.79
CA PHE A 186 19.44 19.13 -10.40
C PHE A 186 20.78 19.85 -10.46
N CYS A 187 21.88 19.10 -10.47
CA CYS A 187 23.23 19.61 -10.73
C CYS A 187 23.89 18.93 -11.94
N GLY A 188 23.29 17.88 -12.49
CA GLY A 188 23.82 17.15 -13.63
C GLY A 188 22.83 16.19 -14.29
N VAL A 189 23.30 15.55 -15.37
CA VAL A 189 22.61 14.48 -16.11
C VAL A 189 23.29 13.15 -15.81
N VAL A 190 22.50 12.09 -15.71
CA VAL A 190 22.99 10.73 -15.46
C VAL A 190 22.32 9.71 -16.37
N LEU A 191 23.14 8.81 -16.89
CA LEU A 191 22.76 7.71 -17.76
C LEU A 191 23.29 6.41 -17.16
N PHE A 192 22.48 5.36 -17.22
CA PHE A 192 22.82 4.03 -16.75
C PHE A 192 22.40 2.99 -17.77
N GLY A 193 23.29 2.03 -18.04
CA GLY A 193 22.95 0.81 -18.75
C GLY A 193 22.22 -0.21 -17.88
N ASP A 194 21.93 -1.37 -18.46
CA ASP A 194 21.31 -2.49 -17.74
C ASP A 194 22.22 -3.01 -16.62
N THR A 195 21.63 -3.60 -15.60
CA THR A 195 22.34 -4.29 -14.51
C THR A 195 22.59 -5.77 -14.79
N GLN A 196 21.91 -6.37 -15.77
CA GLN A 196 22.00 -7.80 -16.08
C GLN A 196 22.51 -8.07 -17.49
N LYS A 197 23.25 -9.17 -17.64
CA LYS A 197 23.86 -9.59 -18.90
C LYS A 197 22.86 -10.11 -19.92
N GLU A 198 21.85 -10.87 -19.48
CA GLU A 198 20.95 -11.57 -20.39
C GLU A 198 19.45 -11.38 -20.10
N PRO A 199 18.62 -11.17 -21.14
CA PRO A 199 19.05 -10.66 -22.46
C PRO A 199 19.63 -9.24 -22.32
N GLU A 200 20.64 -8.86 -23.10
CA GLU A 200 21.24 -7.52 -23.01
C GLU A 200 20.22 -6.44 -23.44
N HIS A 201 20.03 -5.44 -22.58
CA HIS A 201 19.19 -4.28 -22.86
C HIS A 201 20.06 -3.06 -23.07
N THR A 202 20.17 -2.62 -24.32
CA THR A 202 21.02 -1.49 -24.70
C THR A 202 20.23 -0.18 -24.72
N LEU A 203 20.85 0.88 -24.22
CA LEU A 203 20.38 2.26 -24.32
C LEU A 203 21.30 3.03 -25.27
N TRP A 204 20.71 3.78 -26.20
CA TRP A 204 21.40 4.76 -27.04
C TRP A 204 20.95 6.16 -26.71
N VAL A 205 21.89 7.11 -26.70
CA VAL A 205 21.63 8.52 -26.44
C VAL A 205 22.23 9.34 -27.57
N ALA A 206 21.38 10.11 -28.26
CA ALA A 206 21.78 10.91 -29.40
C ALA A 206 22.24 12.32 -29.01
N GLU A 207 21.44 12.97 -28.15
CA GLU A 207 21.60 14.38 -27.85
C GLU A 207 21.16 14.64 -26.41
N VAL A 208 21.92 15.53 -25.73
CA VAL A 208 21.57 16.04 -24.41
C VAL A 208 21.68 17.55 -24.44
N LYS A 209 20.63 18.24 -23.99
CA LYS A 209 20.59 19.70 -23.81
C LYS A 209 20.28 20.03 -22.37
N ALA A 210 20.94 21.03 -21.82
CA ALA A 210 20.71 21.52 -20.48
C ALA A 210 20.75 23.05 -20.46
N GLU A 211 19.76 23.65 -19.80
CA GLU A 211 19.69 25.07 -19.50
C GLU A 211 19.60 25.20 -17.98
N THR A 212 20.49 26.00 -17.38
CA THR A 212 20.47 26.24 -15.94
C THR A 212 19.66 27.48 -15.61
N GLY A 213 18.78 27.36 -14.61
CA GLY A 213 18.02 28.47 -14.04
C GLY A 213 18.45 28.79 -12.62
N PRO A 214 17.77 29.75 -11.96
CA PRO A 214 18.02 30.12 -10.56
C PRO A 214 17.76 28.96 -9.58
N PRO A 215 18.06 29.10 -8.28
CA PRO A 215 17.66 28.13 -7.27
C PRO A 215 16.13 27.86 -7.28
N MET A 216 15.75 26.62 -6.94
CA MET A 216 14.33 26.28 -6.74
C MET A 216 13.80 26.99 -5.49
N LYS A 217 12.65 27.66 -5.60
CA LYS A 217 11.98 28.32 -4.47
C LYS A 217 10.99 27.41 -3.75
N VAL A 218 10.54 26.36 -4.44
CA VAL A 218 9.67 25.32 -3.89
C VAL A 218 10.43 24.00 -3.68
N LYS A 219 9.92 23.18 -2.75
CA LYS A 219 10.43 21.82 -2.47
C LYS A 219 9.28 20.83 -2.59
N PRO A 220 9.53 19.58 -3.02
CA PRO A 220 8.48 18.58 -3.07
C PRO A 220 8.07 18.20 -1.64
N LYS A 221 6.80 17.84 -1.45
CA LYS A 221 6.29 17.36 -0.15
C LYS A 221 6.98 16.09 0.35
N GLY A 222 7.65 15.35 -0.53
CA GLY A 222 8.23 14.06 -0.24
C GLY A 222 7.23 12.93 -0.50
N PRO A 223 7.71 11.69 -0.74
CA PRO A 223 6.84 10.52 -0.73
C PRO A 223 6.13 10.50 0.62
N GLN A 224 4.82 10.73 0.61
CA GLN A 224 4.01 10.61 1.81
C GLN A 224 4.18 9.18 2.31
N LYS A 225 5.00 9.01 3.37
CA LYS A 225 4.74 7.97 4.37
C LYS A 225 3.26 8.16 4.66
N GLY A 226 2.43 7.15 4.40
CA GLY A 226 0.99 7.33 4.57
C GLY A 226 0.82 7.94 5.95
N ALA A 227 0.30 9.17 5.99
CA ALA A 227 0.13 9.85 7.25
C ALA A 227 -0.72 8.86 8.07
N ALA A 228 -0.22 8.46 9.24
CA ALA A 228 -1.13 7.99 10.27
C ALA A 228 -2.11 9.15 10.41
N SER A 229 -3.30 9.01 9.82
CA SER A 229 -4.21 10.12 9.77
C SER A 229 -4.52 10.50 11.23
N SER A 230 -4.67 11.79 11.50
CA SER A 230 -5.07 12.30 12.81
C SER A 230 -6.53 11.96 13.16
N ALA A 231 -7.22 11.13 12.35
CA ALA A 231 -8.55 10.65 12.68
C ALA A 231 -8.52 9.97 14.04
N LYS A 232 -9.32 10.52 14.94
CA LYS A 232 -9.61 9.94 16.24
C LYS A 232 -11.00 9.32 16.17
N LEU A 233 -11.21 8.30 17.01
CA LEU A 233 -12.56 7.89 17.33
C LEU A 233 -13.27 9.09 18.01
N PRO A 234 -14.60 9.22 17.86
CA PRO A 234 -15.33 10.18 18.67
C PRO A 234 -15.20 9.81 20.15
N ASP A 235 -15.29 10.80 21.04
CA ASP A 235 -15.22 10.56 22.49
C ASP A 235 -16.37 9.70 23.00
N LYS A 236 -17.55 9.81 22.36
CA LYS A 236 -18.72 8.99 22.62
C LYS A 236 -19.45 8.67 21.31
N ASP A 237 -19.97 7.45 21.20
CA ASP A 237 -20.90 7.10 20.14
C ASP A 237 -22.25 7.82 20.32
N PRO A 238 -22.93 8.20 19.24
CA PRO A 238 -24.29 8.75 19.34
C PRO A 238 -25.28 7.66 19.77
N ALA A 239 -26.48 8.04 20.19
CA ALA A 239 -27.54 7.07 20.44
C ALA A 239 -28.00 6.43 19.11
N PRO A 240 -28.28 5.11 19.07
CA PRO A 240 -28.85 4.49 17.89
C PRO A 240 -30.29 4.93 17.66
N ALA A 241 -30.71 4.92 16.39
CA ALA A 241 -32.11 5.15 16.03
C ALA A 241 -33.00 4.01 16.52
N GLN A 242 -32.49 2.77 16.49
CA GLN A 242 -33.15 1.58 17.02
C GLN A 242 -32.12 0.75 17.79
N ARG A 243 -32.47 0.35 19.00
CA ARG A 243 -31.63 -0.59 19.76
C ARG A 243 -31.74 -1.97 19.14
N VAL A 244 -30.58 -2.60 18.92
CA VAL A 244 -30.47 -3.99 18.51
C VAL A 244 -30.06 -4.79 19.74
N GLU A 245 -30.75 -5.90 19.99
CA GLU A 245 -30.50 -6.73 21.16
C GLU A 245 -30.04 -8.13 20.72
N LEU A 246 -29.21 -8.74 21.56
CA LEU A 246 -28.88 -10.15 21.40
C LEU A 246 -30.12 -11.00 21.75
N LYS A 247 -30.18 -12.22 21.20
CA LYS A 247 -31.13 -13.23 21.67
C LYS A 247 -30.99 -13.40 23.20
N PRO A 248 -32.09 -13.34 23.98
CA PRO A 248 -32.02 -13.35 25.44
C PRO A 248 -31.23 -14.52 26.01
N GLU A 249 -31.37 -15.71 25.42
CA GLU A 249 -30.69 -16.93 25.83
C GLU A 249 -29.17 -16.92 25.55
N LEU A 250 -28.70 -16.04 24.66
CA LEU A 250 -27.28 -15.87 24.31
C LEU A 250 -26.65 -14.63 24.96
N ALA A 251 -27.44 -13.75 25.55
CA ALA A 251 -27.01 -12.39 25.92
C ALA A 251 -25.92 -12.36 27.01
N THR A 252 -25.90 -13.34 27.91
CA THR A 252 -24.95 -13.41 29.05
C THR A 252 -24.11 -14.68 29.06
N VAL A 253 -24.13 -15.46 27.98
CA VAL A 253 -23.42 -16.74 27.90
C VAL A 253 -22.36 -16.71 26.81
N HIS A 254 -21.28 -17.45 27.03
CA HIS A 254 -20.24 -17.71 26.04
C HIS A 254 -19.93 -19.22 26.07
N PRO A 255 -19.50 -19.84 24.96
CA PRO A 255 -19.41 -19.28 23.61
C PRO A 255 -20.79 -19.00 23.00
N ARG A 256 -20.87 -17.95 22.17
CA ARG A 256 -22.12 -17.57 21.49
C ARG A 256 -21.96 -17.25 20.01
N LEU A 257 -20.75 -17.00 19.52
CA LEU A 257 -20.57 -16.43 18.18
C LEU A 257 -20.97 -17.42 17.08
N LEU A 258 -20.37 -18.62 17.07
CA LEU A 258 -20.56 -19.60 16.00
C LEU A 258 -21.26 -20.88 16.45
N PHE A 259 -21.26 -21.12 17.76
CA PHE A 259 -21.79 -22.32 18.39
C PHE A 259 -21.97 -22.11 19.89
N THR A 260 -22.79 -22.95 20.51
CA THR A 260 -23.07 -22.99 21.95
C THR A 260 -22.22 -24.05 22.66
N ARG A 261 -22.37 -24.17 23.99
CA ARG A 261 -21.75 -25.26 24.77
C ARG A 261 -22.32 -26.63 24.39
N GLU A 262 -23.61 -26.69 24.10
CA GLU A 262 -24.31 -27.88 23.64
C GLU A 262 -23.70 -28.39 22.33
N ASP A 263 -23.33 -27.48 21.44
CA ASP A 263 -22.69 -27.82 20.17
C ASP A 263 -21.26 -28.34 20.36
N ILE A 264 -20.50 -27.82 21.33
CA ILE A 264 -19.18 -28.38 21.68
C ILE A 264 -19.31 -29.85 22.08
N ALA A 265 -20.33 -30.21 22.85
CA ALA A 265 -20.58 -31.61 23.21
C ALA A 265 -20.93 -32.48 21.99
N LYS A 266 -21.64 -31.93 20.99
CA LYS A 266 -21.86 -32.61 19.69
C LYS A 266 -20.56 -32.76 18.91
N MET A 267 -19.73 -31.71 18.85
CA MET A 267 -18.44 -31.76 18.16
C MET A 267 -17.47 -32.77 18.79
N LYS A 268 -17.44 -32.88 20.13
CA LYS A 268 -16.68 -33.91 20.84
C LYS A 268 -17.12 -35.33 20.50
N ARG A 269 -18.42 -35.56 20.29
CA ARG A 269 -18.92 -36.86 19.79
C ARG A 269 -18.54 -37.07 18.32
N PHE A 270 -18.60 -36.01 17.51
CA PHE A 270 -18.23 -36.09 16.09
C PHE A 270 -16.77 -36.51 15.90
N ILE A 271 -15.83 -35.93 16.66
CA ILE A 271 -14.40 -36.25 16.54
C ILE A 271 -14.04 -37.70 16.93
N GLU A 272 -14.98 -38.46 17.52
CA GLU A 272 -14.80 -39.90 17.78
C GLU A 272 -15.17 -40.79 16.58
N THR A 273 -15.91 -40.25 15.61
CA THR A 273 -16.25 -40.95 14.35
C THR A 273 -15.03 -41.08 13.43
N PRO A 274 -15.00 -42.03 12.48
CA PRO A 274 -13.88 -42.17 11.54
C PRO A 274 -13.55 -40.87 10.77
N VAL A 275 -14.57 -40.15 10.30
CA VAL A 275 -14.38 -38.88 9.58
C VAL A 275 -13.94 -37.76 10.53
N GLY A 276 -14.53 -37.71 11.73
CA GLY A 276 -14.17 -36.71 12.73
C GLY A 276 -12.74 -36.87 13.25
N LYS A 277 -12.22 -38.11 13.34
CA LYS A 277 -10.82 -38.37 13.68
C LYS A 277 -9.86 -37.75 12.66
N VAL A 278 -10.16 -37.87 11.37
CA VAL A 278 -9.37 -37.21 10.29
C VAL A 278 -9.42 -35.69 10.44
N ALA A 279 -10.60 -35.12 10.73
CA ALA A 279 -10.73 -33.69 10.96
C ALA A 279 -9.91 -33.22 12.18
N LEU A 280 -9.98 -33.97 13.29
CA LEU A 280 -9.22 -33.70 14.51
C LEU A 280 -7.70 -33.81 14.26
N GLU A 281 -7.24 -34.81 13.53
CA GLU A 281 -5.82 -34.97 13.17
C GLU A 281 -5.29 -33.78 12.37
N ASN A 282 -6.07 -33.29 11.40
CA ASN A 282 -5.73 -32.11 10.60
C ASN A 282 -5.65 -30.86 11.48
N LEU A 283 -6.65 -30.66 12.35
CA LEU A 283 -6.67 -29.55 13.31
C LEU A 283 -5.48 -29.63 14.26
N THR A 284 -5.19 -30.81 14.80
CA THR A 284 -4.05 -31.08 15.71
C THR A 284 -2.73 -30.74 15.03
N ARG A 285 -2.54 -31.19 13.79
CA ARG A 285 -1.34 -30.92 12.99
C ARG A 285 -1.14 -29.42 12.80
N TYR A 286 -2.22 -28.70 12.49
CA TYR A 286 -2.17 -27.26 12.30
C TYR A 286 -1.89 -26.51 13.61
N ALA A 287 -2.60 -26.85 14.70
CA ALA A 287 -2.44 -26.24 16.02
C ALA A 287 -1.03 -26.39 16.59
N ARG A 288 -0.32 -27.50 16.28
CA ARG A 288 1.09 -27.69 16.67
C ARG A 288 2.01 -26.60 16.15
N GLY A 289 1.78 -26.09 14.94
CA GLY A 289 2.55 -25.01 14.31
C GLY A 289 2.07 -23.60 14.65
N ALA A 290 0.88 -23.46 15.22
CA ALA A 290 0.30 -22.18 15.58
C ALA A 290 0.85 -21.66 16.92
N ALA A 291 1.36 -20.43 16.92
CA ALA A 291 1.80 -19.71 18.12
C ALA A 291 1.87 -18.20 17.82
N PRO A 292 1.72 -17.33 18.84
CA PRO A 292 1.92 -15.91 18.65
C PRO A 292 3.34 -15.62 18.14
N PRO A 293 3.50 -14.61 17.25
CA PRO A 293 4.81 -14.27 16.70
C PRO A 293 5.76 -13.79 17.79
N LYS A 294 7.04 -14.15 17.65
CA LYS A 294 8.11 -13.62 18.51
C LYS A 294 8.52 -12.23 18.03
N GLY A 295 8.62 -11.26 18.94
CA GLY A 295 9.01 -9.89 18.62
C GLY A 295 7.88 -9.06 18.00
N THR A 296 8.24 -8.08 17.15
CA THR A 296 7.25 -7.22 16.49
C THR A 296 6.43 -8.03 15.47
N PRO A 297 5.10 -8.15 15.62
CA PRO A 297 4.30 -8.94 14.71
C PRO A 297 4.30 -8.38 13.29
N ARG A 298 4.50 -9.23 12.28
CA ARG A 298 4.43 -8.81 10.87
C ARG A 298 3.01 -8.44 10.46
N PHE A 299 1.99 -9.07 11.07
CA PHE A 299 0.59 -8.70 10.87
C PHE A 299 0.30 -7.20 11.11
N LEU A 300 1.15 -6.47 11.84
CA LEU A 300 0.99 -5.02 11.96
C LEU A 300 1.09 -4.29 10.61
N ARG A 301 1.67 -4.89 9.58
CA ARG A 301 1.82 -4.26 8.24
C ARG A 301 1.60 -5.23 7.07
N ASP A 302 1.29 -6.49 7.34
CA ASP A 302 1.13 -7.55 6.34
C ASP A 302 -0.20 -8.28 6.56
N ALA A 303 -1.16 -8.04 5.66
CA ALA A 303 -2.48 -8.66 5.72
C ALA A 303 -2.46 -10.19 5.57
N THR A 304 -1.47 -10.75 4.89
CA THR A 304 -1.31 -12.21 4.77
C THR A 304 -0.92 -12.81 6.11
N ASP A 305 -0.01 -12.15 6.83
CA ASP A 305 0.39 -12.56 8.18
C ASP A 305 -0.73 -12.31 9.20
N GLY A 306 -1.55 -11.26 8.99
CA GLY A 306 -2.78 -11.02 9.75
C GLY A 306 -3.83 -12.10 9.56
N GLN A 307 -4.05 -12.55 8.33
CA GLN A 307 -4.92 -13.69 8.04
C GLN A 307 -4.39 -14.97 8.69
N ARG A 308 -3.10 -15.25 8.56
CA ARG A 308 -2.48 -16.43 9.20
C ARG A 308 -2.62 -16.39 10.72
N SER A 309 -2.29 -15.27 11.35
CA SER A 309 -2.31 -15.16 12.81
C SER A 309 -3.72 -15.12 13.38
N GLY A 310 -4.59 -14.32 12.76
CA GLY A 310 -5.94 -14.06 13.23
C GLY A 310 -6.95 -15.10 12.79
N LEU A 311 -7.14 -15.30 11.49
CA LEU A 311 -8.17 -16.20 10.96
C LEU A 311 -7.79 -17.68 11.10
N TRP A 312 -6.52 -18.04 10.99
CA TRP A 312 -6.12 -19.45 10.99
C TRP A 312 -5.58 -19.92 12.34
N HIS A 313 -4.53 -19.29 12.87
CA HIS A 313 -3.88 -19.75 14.12
C HIS A 313 -4.81 -19.63 15.33
N CYS A 314 -5.40 -18.46 15.57
CA CYS A 314 -6.22 -18.21 16.76
C CYS A 314 -7.41 -19.19 16.86
N PRO A 315 -8.30 -19.32 15.86
CA PRO A 315 -9.39 -20.30 15.91
C PRO A 315 -8.91 -21.74 15.99
N SER A 316 -7.82 -22.10 15.30
CA SER A 316 -7.31 -23.48 15.39
C SER A 316 -6.87 -23.83 16.82
N LEU A 317 -6.19 -22.91 17.51
CA LEU A 317 -5.77 -23.11 18.90
C LEU A 317 -6.96 -23.19 19.85
N GLY A 318 -7.92 -22.27 19.72
CA GLY A 318 -9.10 -22.22 20.57
C GLY A 318 -9.99 -23.46 20.40
N LEU A 319 -10.33 -23.82 19.16
CA LEU A 319 -11.16 -24.99 18.88
C LEU A 319 -10.46 -26.29 19.27
N HIS A 320 -9.17 -26.43 18.97
CA HIS A 320 -8.41 -27.61 19.38
C HIS A 320 -8.43 -27.79 20.89
N TYR A 321 -8.25 -26.71 21.66
CA TYR A 321 -8.38 -26.77 23.11
C TYR A 321 -9.78 -27.17 23.57
N LEU A 322 -10.84 -26.54 23.05
CA LEU A 322 -12.22 -26.87 23.43
C LEU A 322 -12.56 -28.34 23.20
N LEU A 323 -12.07 -28.93 22.11
CA LEU A 323 -12.34 -30.30 21.74
C LEU A 323 -11.51 -31.33 22.52
N THR A 324 -10.23 -31.03 22.81
CA THR A 324 -9.27 -32.01 23.35
C THR A 324 -8.88 -31.79 24.80
N GLY A 325 -9.05 -30.57 25.33
CA GLY A 325 -8.49 -30.16 26.61
C GLY A 325 -6.98 -29.89 26.58
N ASP A 326 -6.32 -29.86 25.41
CA ASP A 326 -4.87 -29.70 25.31
C ASP A 326 -4.35 -28.39 25.93
N ALA A 327 -3.57 -28.52 27.01
CA ALA A 327 -3.04 -27.40 27.78
C ALA A 327 -2.11 -26.49 26.98
N LYS A 328 -1.36 -27.03 25.99
CA LYS A 328 -0.46 -26.22 25.15
C LYS A 328 -1.25 -25.30 24.22
N SER A 329 -2.35 -25.79 23.66
CA SER A 329 -3.25 -25.02 22.81
C SER A 329 -3.91 -23.90 23.59
N LYS A 330 -4.41 -24.21 24.80
CA LYS A 330 -4.91 -23.20 25.76
C LYS A 330 -3.87 -22.11 26.01
N GLN A 331 -2.66 -22.51 26.43
CA GLN A 331 -1.59 -21.56 26.75
C GLN A 331 -1.25 -20.64 25.57
N ARG A 332 -1.16 -21.19 24.35
CA ARG A 332 -0.85 -20.42 23.14
C ARG A 332 -1.99 -19.49 22.73
N ALA A 333 -3.24 -19.91 22.88
CA ALA A 333 -4.39 -19.07 22.63
C ALA A 333 -4.46 -17.90 23.63
N LEU A 334 -4.27 -18.17 24.93
CA LEU A 334 -4.16 -17.12 25.95
C LEU A 334 -2.99 -16.16 25.69
N ALA A 335 -1.85 -16.68 25.22
CA ALA A 335 -0.71 -15.85 24.83
C ALA A 335 -1.00 -14.94 23.62
N TYR A 336 -1.86 -15.37 22.69
CA TYR A 336 -2.36 -14.50 21.62
C TYR A 336 -3.22 -13.37 22.19
N LEU A 337 -4.17 -13.66 23.07
CA LEU A 337 -5.00 -12.64 23.72
C LEU A 337 -4.14 -11.63 24.49
N ASP A 338 -3.14 -12.09 25.26
CA ASP A 338 -2.20 -11.22 25.98
C ASP A 338 -1.38 -10.32 25.03
N LEU A 339 -0.85 -10.87 23.93
CA LEU A 339 -0.16 -10.09 22.90
C LEU A 339 -1.09 -9.00 22.33
N LEU A 340 -2.31 -9.36 21.95
CA LEU A 340 -3.26 -8.45 21.33
C LEU A 340 -3.76 -7.36 22.29
N MET A 341 -3.84 -7.67 23.59
CA MET A 341 -4.17 -6.72 24.65
C MET A 341 -3.05 -5.67 24.81
N LYS A 342 -1.78 -6.10 24.77
CA LYS A 342 -0.60 -5.21 24.91
C LYS A 342 -0.38 -4.30 23.70
N LEU A 343 -0.82 -4.72 22.51
CA LEU A 343 -0.63 -3.94 21.29
C LEU A 343 -1.62 -2.77 21.22
N PRO A 344 -1.17 -1.52 21.06
CA PRO A 344 -2.08 -0.38 20.89
C PRO A 344 -2.89 -0.45 19.59
N HIS A 345 -2.31 -1.08 18.56
CA HIS A 345 -2.86 -1.24 17.21
C HIS A 345 -2.70 -2.69 16.75
N TRP A 346 -3.66 -3.20 15.97
CA TRP A 346 -3.56 -4.48 15.27
C TRP A 346 -3.12 -4.31 13.81
N GLU A 347 -3.12 -3.08 13.31
CA GLU A 347 -2.51 -2.70 12.05
C GLU A 347 -1.96 -1.27 12.12
N THR A 348 -0.74 -1.08 11.62
CA THR A 348 0.03 0.19 11.57
C THR A 348 0.32 0.63 10.13
N SER A 349 -0.42 0.07 9.17
CA SER A 349 -0.33 0.41 7.75
C SER A 349 -1.05 1.75 7.45
N ARG A 350 -1.26 2.07 6.18
CA ARG A 350 -2.07 3.23 5.78
C ARG A 350 -3.55 3.07 6.17
N GLU A 351 -4.01 1.84 6.28
CA GLU A 351 -5.35 1.48 6.74
C GLU A 351 -5.29 1.17 8.24
N LEU A 352 -4.78 2.11 9.04
CA LEU A 352 -4.55 1.97 10.48
C LEU A 352 -5.78 1.36 11.18
N ASP A 353 -5.63 0.14 11.68
CA ASP A 353 -6.67 -0.67 12.32
C ASP A 353 -7.98 -0.88 11.54
N CYS A 354 -8.06 -0.43 10.29
CA CYS A 354 -9.25 -0.55 9.44
C CYS A 354 -8.99 -1.31 8.12
N GLY A 355 -7.79 -1.88 7.98
CA GLY A 355 -7.41 -2.69 6.85
C GLY A 355 -7.72 -4.16 7.06
N MET A 356 -7.39 -4.94 6.03
CA MET A 356 -7.56 -6.40 6.02
C MET A 356 -6.79 -7.08 7.14
N SER A 357 -5.61 -6.57 7.50
CA SER A 357 -4.79 -7.21 8.52
C SER A 357 -5.46 -7.13 9.88
N SER A 358 -5.85 -5.91 10.28
CA SER A 358 -6.61 -5.67 11.51
C SER A 358 -7.89 -6.50 11.55
N ALA A 359 -8.61 -6.57 10.43
CA ALA A 359 -9.86 -7.32 10.34
C ALA A 359 -9.67 -8.82 10.62
N ASN A 360 -8.67 -9.44 10.01
CA ASN A 360 -8.41 -10.86 10.25
C ASN A 360 -7.91 -11.12 11.68
N VAL A 361 -7.08 -10.24 12.23
CA VAL A 361 -6.64 -10.31 13.64
C VAL A 361 -7.85 -10.20 14.58
N ALA A 362 -8.79 -9.31 14.26
CA ALA A 362 -10.01 -9.10 15.01
C ALA A 362 -10.92 -10.34 15.06
N ILE A 363 -11.03 -11.08 13.95
CA ILE A 363 -11.74 -12.38 13.91
C ILE A 363 -11.17 -13.34 14.95
N GLY A 364 -9.85 -13.53 14.92
CA GLY A 364 -9.17 -14.42 15.86
C GLY A 364 -9.30 -13.97 17.33
N ALA A 365 -9.20 -12.67 17.57
CA ALA A 365 -9.33 -12.08 18.90
C ALA A 365 -10.74 -12.31 19.48
N ALA A 366 -11.77 -12.03 18.70
CA ALA A 366 -13.17 -12.19 19.10
C ALA A 366 -13.52 -13.66 19.37
N LEU A 367 -13.11 -14.57 18.48
CA LEU A 367 -13.36 -16.00 18.65
C LEU A 367 -12.63 -16.55 19.88
N LEU A 368 -11.36 -16.17 20.12
CA LEU A 368 -10.66 -16.60 21.33
C LEU A 368 -11.27 -16.02 22.60
N TYR A 369 -11.71 -14.76 22.60
CA TYR A 369 -12.40 -14.15 23.73
C TYR A 369 -13.70 -14.89 24.07
N ASP A 370 -14.51 -15.17 23.05
CA ASP A 370 -15.77 -15.89 23.17
C ASP A 370 -15.55 -17.34 23.64
N TRP A 371 -14.61 -18.04 23.03
CA TRP A 371 -14.41 -19.47 23.27
C TRP A 371 -13.71 -19.77 24.58
N LEU A 372 -12.80 -18.90 25.00
CA LEU A 372 -12.04 -19.05 26.23
C LEU A 372 -12.56 -18.17 27.36
N TYR A 373 -13.76 -17.61 27.23
CA TYR A 373 -14.32 -16.63 28.16
C TYR A 373 -14.14 -17.07 29.62
N ASP A 374 -14.52 -18.31 29.96
CA ASP A 374 -14.40 -18.87 31.31
C ASP A 374 -12.97 -18.95 31.86
N GLU A 375 -11.99 -19.03 30.97
CA GLU A 375 -10.56 -19.13 31.31
C GLU A 375 -9.91 -17.77 31.54
N LEU A 376 -10.60 -16.68 31.18
CA LEU A 376 -10.13 -15.32 31.39
C LEU A 376 -10.54 -14.83 32.78
N SER A 377 -9.67 -14.06 33.43
CA SER A 377 -10.06 -13.37 34.67
C SER A 377 -11.11 -12.30 34.39
N PRO A 378 -12.00 -11.97 35.36
CA PRO A 378 -12.99 -10.91 35.17
C PRO A 378 -12.40 -9.56 34.74
N ASP A 379 -11.24 -9.18 35.29
CA ASP A 379 -10.52 -7.97 34.90
C ASP A 379 -10.07 -8.01 33.42
N PHE A 380 -9.48 -9.14 32.99
CA PHE A 380 -9.08 -9.29 31.60
C PHE A 380 -10.31 -9.30 30.67
N ARG A 381 -11.42 -9.94 31.07
CA ARG A 381 -12.67 -9.94 30.28
C ARG A 381 -13.18 -8.52 30.04
N SER A 382 -13.20 -7.68 31.08
CA SER A 382 -13.64 -6.29 30.96
C SER A 382 -12.71 -5.49 30.04
N LYS A 383 -11.39 -5.55 30.27
CA LYS A 383 -10.41 -4.81 29.47
C LYS A 383 -10.39 -5.24 28.01
N PHE A 384 -10.52 -6.54 27.76
CA PHE A 384 -10.50 -7.06 26.40
C PHE A 384 -11.82 -6.80 25.67
N ARG A 385 -12.97 -6.76 26.37
CA ARG A 385 -14.24 -6.25 25.81
C ARG A 385 -14.05 -4.84 25.24
N ASP A 386 -13.50 -3.93 26.04
CA ASP A 386 -13.26 -2.54 25.62
C ASP A 386 -12.28 -2.46 24.45
N LYS A 387 -11.27 -3.35 24.43
CA LYS A 387 -10.35 -3.51 23.31
C LYS A 387 -11.07 -3.94 22.03
N LEU A 388 -11.95 -4.94 22.09
CA LEU A 388 -12.75 -5.41 20.95
C LEU A 388 -13.64 -4.29 20.41
N LEU A 389 -14.37 -3.58 21.27
CA LEU A 389 -15.20 -2.44 20.85
C LEU A 389 -14.37 -1.32 20.23
N THR A 390 -13.19 -1.02 20.79
CA THR A 390 -12.27 -0.03 20.20
C THR A 390 -11.86 -0.44 18.79
N MET A 391 -11.51 -1.71 18.57
CA MET A 391 -11.08 -2.20 17.27
C MET A 391 -12.24 -2.25 16.26
N ALA A 392 -13.44 -2.64 16.68
CA ALA A 392 -14.64 -2.56 15.85
C ALA A 392 -14.98 -1.12 15.44
N ARG A 393 -14.92 -0.17 16.40
CA ARG A 393 -15.08 1.26 16.10
C ARG A 393 -14.03 1.76 15.12
N ARG A 394 -12.78 1.31 15.21
CA ARG A 394 -11.75 1.66 14.22
C ARG A 394 -12.13 1.09 12.85
N GLN A 395 -12.55 -0.17 12.74
CA GLN A 395 -13.04 -0.70 11.47
C GLN A 395 -14.18 0.15 10.87
N TYR A 396 -15.15 0.55 11.69
CA TYR A 396 -16.27 1.37 11.24
C TYR A 396 -15.87 2.81 10.91
N TYR A 397 -15.39 3.57 11.88
CA TYR A 397 -15.11 5.00 11.71
C TYR A 397 -13.95 5.26 10.76
N PHE A 398 -12.86 4.50 10.85
CA PHE A 398 -11.69 4.71 10.01
C PHE A 398 -11.87 4.09 8.63
N GLY A 399 -12.52 2.91 8.57
CA GLY A 399 -12.77 2.14 7.36
C GLY A 399 -14.09 2.51 6.69
N HIS A 400 -15.23 2.08 7.22
CA HIS A 400 -16.55 2.26 6.58
C HIS A 400 -16.88 3.72 6.30
N LEU A 401 -16.67 4.60 7.28
CA LEU A 401 -16.88 6.05 7.12
C LEU A 401 -15.68 6.77 6.49
N ASN A 402 -14.64 6.03 6.11
CA ASN A 402 -13.41 6.52 5.51
C ASN A 402 -12.77 7.74 6.21
N ARG A 403 -12.85 7.84 7.54
CA ARG A 403 -12.28 9.00 8.25
C ARG A 403 -10.75 9.08 8.11
N LEU A 404 -10.08 7.96 7.84
CA LEU A 404 -8.64 7.94 7.49
C LEU A 404 -8.33 8.43 6.08
N LYS A 405 -9.35 8.62 5.22
CA LYS A 405 -9.21 9.02 3.82
C LYS A 405 -8.27 8.08 3.06
N THR A 406 -8.49 6.78 3.20
CA THR A 406 -7.79 5.75 2.43
C THR A 406 -8.39 5.68 1.02
N ASN A 407 -7.87 4.77 0.18
CA ASN A 407 -8.31 4.64 -1.22
C ASN A 407 -9.79 4.24 -1.38
N GLY A 408 -10.44 3.69 -0.34
CA GLY A 408 -11.89 3.53 -0.25
C GLY A 408 -12.57 2.63 -1.29
N TYR A 409 -11.81 1.87 -2.09
CA TYR A 409 -12.34 1.09 -3.23
C TYR A 409 -13.41 0.07 -2.86
N TRP A 410 -13.43 -0.41 -1.61
CA TRP A 410 -14.35 -1.44 -1.12
C TRP A 410 -15.61 -0.85 -0.45
N GLN A 411 -15.64 0.45 -0.11
CA GLN A 411 -16.69 1.04 0.73
C GLN A 411 -18.04 1.13 0.02
N GLY A 412 -18.03 1.39 -1.29
CA GLY A 412 -19.23 1.50 -2.11
C GLY A 412 -19.70 0.17 -2.70
N ASP A 413 -18.94 -0.90 -2.51
CA ASP A 413 -19.16 -2.18 -3.18
C ASP A 413 -19.57 -3.26 -2.17
N PRO A 414 -20.86 -3.66 -2.13
CA PRO A 414 -21.35 -4.67 -1.19
C PRO A 414 -20.80 -6.07 -1.46
N LEU A 415 -20.33 -6.35 -2.69
CA LEU A 415 -19.84 -7.66 -3.10
C LEU A 415 -18.32 -7.77 -3.05
N ASN A 416 -17.63 -6.74 -2.58
CA ASN A 416 -16.19 -6.75 -2.49
C ASN A 416 -15.70 -7.68 -1.37
N ASN A 417 -14.82 -8.63 -1.69
CA ASN A 417 -14.22 -9.51 -0.68
C ASN A 417 -13.52 -8.72 0.44
N HIS A 418 -12.87 -7.58 0.12
CA HIS A 418 -12.21 -6.77 1.14
C HIS A 418 -13.21 -6.13 2.11
N ARG A 419 -14.46 -5.87 1.69
CA ARG A 419 -15.53 -5.46 2.60
C ARG A 419 -15.93 -6.62 3.49
N TRP A 420 -16.13 -7.81 2.94
CA TRP A 420 -16.55 -8.99 3.72
C TRP A 420 -15.55 -9.34 4.83
N HIS A 421 -14.25 -9.26 4.56
CA HIS A 421 -13.22 -9.42 5.60
C HIS A 421 -13.35 -8.42 6.75
N ARG A 422 -13.53 -7.12 6.42
CA ARG A 422 -13.66 -6.04 7.42
C ARG A 422 -14.94 -6.20 8.23
N ASN A 423 -16.03 -6.54 7.56
CA ASN A 423 -17.31 -6.84 8.20
C ASN A 423 -17.16 -7.99 9.18
N ALA A 424 -16.57 -9.12 8.78
CA ALA A 424 -16.40 -10.28 9.66
C ALA A 424 -15.64 -9.92 10.95
N GLY A 425 -14.52 -9.20 10.84
CA GLY A 425 -13.74 -8.76 11.99
C GLY A 425 -14.51 -7.79 12.91
N MET A 426 -15.22 -6.83 12.32
CA MET A 426 -16.05 -5.87 13.06
C MET A 426 -17.22 -6.57 13.77
N VAL A 427 -18.01 -7.35 13.04
CA VAL A 427 -19.21 -8.06 13.52
C VAL A 427 -18.85 -8.97 14.68
N LEU A 428 -17.83 -9.83 14.52
CA LEU A 428 -17.43 -10.75 15.58
C LEU A 428 -16.94 -10.00 16.83
N CYS A 429 -16.18 -8.92 16.69
CA CYS A 429 -15.77 -8.10 17.84
C CYS A 429 -16.96 -7.50 18.59
N VAL A 430 -17.94 -6.95 17.86
CA VAL A 430 -19.12 -6.32 18.45
C VAL A 430 -19.99 -7.35 19.15
N LEU A 431 -20.31 -8.47 18.49
CA LEU A 431 -21.15 -9.52 19.07
C LEU A 431 -20.48 -10.21 20.27
N ALA A 432 -19.15 -10.38 20.26
CA ALA A 432 -18.41 -10.95 21.38
C ALA A 432 -18.39 -10.01 22.59
N ALA A 433 -18.36 -8.71 22.34
CA ALA A 433 -18.28 -7.68 23.38
C ALA A 433 -19.65 -7.20 23.87
N ALA A 434 -20.74 -7.52 23.15
CA ALA A 434 -22.06 -7.03 23.46
C ALA A 434 -22.52 -7.45 24.86
N ASP A 435 -22.99 -6.50 25.64
CA ASP A 435 -23.38 -6.69 27.05
C ASP A 435 -24.79 -6.11 27.28
N PRO A 436 -25.81 -6.95 27.57
CA PRO A 436 -27.18 -6.49 27.72
C PRO A 436 -27.37 -5.49 28.87
N ASN A 437 -26.43 -5.44 29.82
CA ASN A 437 -26.46 -4.55 30.97
C ASN A 437 -25.76 -3.21 30.70
N LYS A 438 -25.19 -3.02 29.51
CA LYS A 438 -24.51 -1.80 29.10
C LYS A 438 -25.18 -1.22 27.86
N THR A 439 -24.89 0.05 27.63
CA THR A 439 -25.39 0.82 26.49
C THR A 439 -24.25 1.47 25.70
N ASP A 440 -23.00 1.22 26.09
CA ASP A 440 -21.82 1.80 25.45
C ASP A 440 -21.55 1.16 24.08
N ASP A 441 -22.15 0.02 23.77
CA ASP A 441 -22.05 -0.73 22.52
C ASP A 441 -23.31 -0.64 21.63
N ASP A 442 -24.43 -0.12 22.14
CA ASP A 442 -25.73 -0.07 21.42
C ASP A 442 -25.61 0.53 20.01
N TRP A 443 -24.85 1.63 19.87
CA TRP A 443 -24.63 2.28 18.57
C TRP A 443 -23.87 1.41 17.58
N ILE A 444 -22.72 0.89 17.98
CA ILE A 444 -21.87 0.11 17.08
C ILE A 444 -22.52 -1.24 16.76
N LEU A 445 -23.36 -1.77 17.66
CA LEU A 445 -24.22 -2.93 17.41
C LEU A 445 -25.31 -2.62 16.37
N SER A 446 -26.00 -1.48 16.48
CA SER A 446 -26.94 -1.02 15.45
C SER A 446 -26.24 -0.88 14.09
N LYS A 447 -25.05 -0.29 14.04
CA LYS A 447 -24.29 -0.13 12.78
C LYS A 447 -23.78 -1.46 12.22
N THR A 448 -23.42 -2.38 13.08
CA THR A 448 -23.10 -3.76 12.67
C THR A 448 -24.30 -4.41 11.97
N LYS A 449 -25.52 -4.29 12.53
CA LYS A 449 -26.72 -4.85 11.91
C LYS A 449 -27.04 -4.16 10.58
N GLU A 450 -27.03 -2.83 10.54
CA GLU A 450 -27.29 -2.06 9.32
C GLU A 450 -26.34 -2.44 8.17
N GLU A 451 -25.04 -2.62 8.46
CA GLU A 451 -24.05 -3.03 7.46
C GLU A 451 -24.29 -4.46 6.93
N LEU A 452 -24.72 -5.39 7.79
CA LEU A 452 -25.07 -6.74 7.35
C LEU A 452 -26.38 -6.78 6.55
N ASP A 453 -27.42 -6.05 7.00
CA ASP A 453 -28.67 -5.89 6.25
C ASP A 453 -28.39 -5.32 4.84
N TYR A 454 -27.48 -4.34 4.75
CA TYR A 454 -27.04 -3.77 3.49
C TYR A 454 -26.37 -4.82 2.61
N VAL A 455 -25.36 -5.53 3.11
CA VAL A 455 -24.65 -6.55 2.31
C VAL A 455 -25.59 -7.67 1.87
N ALA A 456 -26.41 -8.21 2.78
CA ALA A 456 -27.36 -9.30 2.49
C ALA A 456 -28.33 -8.93 1.36
N ARG A 457 -28.89 -7.71 1.39
CA ARG A 457 -29.80 -7.21 0.34
C ARG A 457 -29.17 -7.19 -1.05
N TRP A 458 -27.85 -7.01 -1.13
CA TRP A 458 -27.13 -6.87 -2.40
C TRP A 458 -26.46 -8.16 -2.87
N LEU A 459 -26.56 -9.27 -2.11
CA LEU A 459 -26.11 -10.57 -2.58
C LEU A 459 -26.99 -11.02 -3.76
N PRO A 460 -26.41 -11.42 -4.90
CA PRO A 460 -27.19 -11.81 -6.05
C PRO A 460 -27.82 -13.19 -5.84
N PRO A 461 -29.07 -13.40 -6.29
CA PRO A 461 -29.79 -14.66 -6.08
C PRO A 461 -29.17 -15.85 -6.83
N ASP A 462 -28.32 -15.60 -7.84
CA ASP A 462 -27.59 -16.64 -8.58
C ASP A 462 -26.23 -17.01 -7.95
N GLY A 463 -25.87 -16.38 -6.83
CA GLY A 463 -24.60 -16.62 -6.12
C GLY A 463 -23.37 -16.10 -6.86
N SER A 464 -23.54 -15.29 -7.92
CA SER A 464 -22.42 -14.73 -8.66
C SER A 464 -21.64 -13.68 -7.86
N SER A 465 -20.41 -13.40 -8.28
CA SER A 465 -19.64 -12.26 -7.80
C SER A 465 -18.90 -11.62 -8.95
N HIS A 466 -18.98 -10.30 -9.03
CA HIS A 466 -18.31 -9.53 -10.08
C HIS A 466 -16.77 -9.57 -9.96
N GLU A 467 -16.22 -10.01 -8.81
CA GLU A 467 -14.78 -10.22 -8.63
C GLU A 467 -14.29 -11.57 -9.18
N GLY A 468 -15.21 -12.42 -9.65
CA GLY A 468 -14.93 -13.73 -10.19
C GLY A 468 -14.71 -14.81 -9.12
N PRO A 469 -14.61 -16.08 -9.54
CA PRO A 469 -14.68 -17.23 -8.64
C PRO A 469 -13.54 -17.30 -7.61
N SER A 470 -12.32 -16.87 -7.98
CA SER A 470 -11.18 -16.92 -7.06
C SER A 470 -11.31 -15.92 -5.90
N TYR A 471 -11.79 -14.70 -6.16
CA TYR A 471 -12.01 -13.70 -5.12
C TYR A 471 -13.29 -13.97 -4.33
N LEU A 472 -14.30 -14.56 -4.97
CA LEU A 472 -15.46 -15.09 -4.26
C LEU A 472 -15.02 -16.07 -3.18
N ILE A 473 -14.27 -17.13 -3.52
CA ILE A 473 -13.78 -18.11 -2.51
C ILE A 473 -12.94 -17.43 -1.43
N PHE A 474 -12.12 -16.44 -1.81
CA PHE A 474 -11.26 -15.74 -0.87
C PHE A 474 -12.05 -14.98 0.21
N GLY A 475 -13.14 -14.30 -0.17
CA GLY A 475 -13.95 -13.52 0.76
C GLY A 475 -15.17 -14.25 1.33
N LEU A 476 -15.65 -15.31 0.67
CA LEU A 476 -16.90 -15.99 1.04
C LEU A 476 -16.85 -16.55 2.46
N ALA A 477 -15.69 -17.09 2.87
CA ALA A 477 -15.49 -17.54 4.24
C ALA A 477 -15.72 -16.43 5.29
N HIS A 478 -15.38 -15.18 4.96
CA HIS A 478 -15.57 -14.04 5.86
C HIS A 478 -17.02 -13.56 5.85
N LEU A 479 -17.63 -13.52 4.67
CA LEU A 479 -19.05 -13.21 4.53
C LEU A 479 -19.89 -14.16 5.39
N THR A 480 -19.69 -15.47 5.23
CA THR A 480 -20.44 -16.48 5.98
C THR A 480 -20.14 -16.43 7.47
N LEU A 481 -18.88 -16.19 7.88
CA LEU A 481 -18.54 -16.02 9.31
C LEU A 481 -19.32 -14.87 9.97
N GLY A 482 -19.38 -13.70 9.31
CA GLY A 482 -20.11 -12.55 9.83
C GLY A 482 -21.62 -12.79 9.87
N MET A 483 -22.18 -13.37 8.80
CA MET A 483 -23.61 -13.67 8.69
C MET A 483 -24.05 -14.75 9.68
N GLN A 484 -23.32 -15.85 9.78
CA GLN A 484 -23.61 -16.93 10.73
C GLN A 484 -23.61 -16.43 12.17
N ALA A 485 -22.64 -15.57 12.53
CA ALA A 485 -22.60 -15.00 13.87
C ALA A 485 -23.80 -14.11 14.17
N ALA A 486 -24.25 -13.33 13.19
CA ALA A 486 -25.45 -12.51 13.33
C ALA A 486 -26.72 -13.38 13.41
N ASP A 487 -26.85 -14.42 12.59
CA ASP A 487 -28.01 -15.33 12.63
C ASP A 487 -28.10 -16.03 14.00
N HIS A 488 -26.95 -16.46 14.52
CA HIS A 488 -26.86 -17.07 15.84
C HIS A 488 -27.22 -16.07 16.95
N CYS A 489 -26.54 -14.91 17.00
CA CYS A 489 -26.63 -13.96 18.11
C CYS A 489 -27.84 -13.02 18.07
N LEU A 490 -28.31 -12.64 16.88
CA LEU A 490 -29.35 -11.61 16.67
C LEU A 490 -30.66 -12.20 16.12
N GLY A 491 -30.64 -13.43 15.61
CA GLY A 491 -31.84 -14.07 15.04
C GLY A 491 -32.18 -13.57 13.65
N THR A 492 -31.19 -13.04 12.93
CA THR A 492 -31.28 -12.83 11.49
C THR A 492 -31.30 -14.17 10.75
N THR A 493 -31.63 -14.13 9.47
CA THR A 493 -31.74 -15.29 8.58
C THR A 493 -30.94 -15.05 7.30
N TYR A 494 -29.72 -14.53 7.41
CA TYR A 494 -28.93 -14.15 6.23
C TYR A 494 -28.40 -15.36 5.45
N LEU A 495 -28.28 -16.51 6.10
CA LEU A 495 -27.81 -17.76 5.49
C LEU A 495 -28.95 -18.76 5.19
N GLU A 496 -30.21 -18.39 5.42
CA GLU A 496 -31.40 -19.13 4.94
C GLU A 496 -31.79 -18.65 3.54
#